data_AF-A0A417J2N6-F1
#
_entry.id   AF-A0A417J2N6-F1
#
_cell.length_a   1.000
_cell.length_b   1.000
_cell.length_c   1.000
_cell.angle_alpha   90.00
_cell.angle_beta   90.00
_cell.angle_gamma   90.00
#
_symmetry.space_group_name_H-M   'P 1'
#
loop_
_entity.id
_entity.type
_entity.pdbx_description
1 polymer ?
#
loop_
_entity_poly.entity_id
_entity_poly.type
_entity_poly.pdbx_seq_one_letter_code
_entity_poly.pdbx_strand_id
1 'polypeptide(L)'
;MNSEKKTKLCKEYISQIKCFFPVIRQNEKKYINYISTSVNDYCIDNPDAAIEDLYNIFGSPQETINSYMSENPDNIVPYFKKINVKKWIIRILTFLLIAFLIVSSASIWYYHRASQIFEYEKNLIEQLNNK
;
A
#
# COMPACT_ATOMS: atom_id res chain seq x y z
N MET A 1 -25.58 -12.67 30.19
CA MET A 1 -24.56 -11.66 30.56
C MET A 1 -23.13 -12.21 30.52
N ASN A 2 -22.85 -13.39 31.10
CA ASN A 2 -21.48 -13.95 31.11
C ASN A 2 -20.96 -14.42 29.74
N SER A 3 -21.86 -14.84 28.84
CA SER A 3 -21.48 -15.28 27.48
C SER A 3 -21.06 -14.14 26.54
N GLU A 4 -21.51 -12.91 26.79
CA GLU A 4 -21.26 -11.76 25.93
C GLU A 4 -19.93 -11.08 26.31
N LYS A 5 -19.66 -10.99 27.62
CA LYS A 5 -18.40 -10.48 28.17
C LYS A 5 -17.20 -11.33 27.73
N LYS A 6 -17.29 -12.66 27.80
CA LYS A 6 -16.23 -13.57 27.35
C LYS A 6 -15.92 -13.42 25.86
N THR A 7 -16.96 -13.37 25.03
CA THR A 7 -16.79 -13.23 23.58
C THR A 7 -16.16 -11.89 23.24
N LYS A 8 -16.43 -10.85 24.02
CA LYS A 8 -15.77 -9.55 23.88
C LYS A 8 -14.28 -9.63 24.24
N LEU A 9 -13.93 -10.28 25.34
CA LEU A 9 -12.53 -10.43 25.80
C LEU A 9 -11.64 -11.14 24.77
N CYS A 10 -12.04 -12.33 24.31
CA CYS A 10 -11.24 -13.10 23.35
C CYS A 10 -11.15 -12.36 22.01
N LYS A 11 -12.23 -11.71 21.58
CA LYS A 11 -12.23 -10.87 20.37
C LYS A 11 -11.29 -9.68 20.50
N GLU A 12 -11.23 -9.06 21.68
CA GLU A 12 -10.37 -7.92 21.94
C GLU A 12 -8.89 -8.31 21.84
N TYR A 13 -8.49 -9.39 22.50
CA TYR A 13 -7.12 -9.93 22.38
C TYR A 13 -6.74 -10.24 20.92
N ILE A 14 -7.59 -10.97 20.19
CA ILE A 14 -7.34 -11.31 18.79
C ILE A 14 -7.36 -10.07 17.89
N SER A 15 -8.18 -9.07 18.20
CA SER A 15 -8.19 -7.80 17.48
C SER A 15 -6.87 -7.05 17.66
N GLN A 16 -6.32 -7.02 18.88
CA GLN A 16 -5.01 -6.41 19.15
C GLN A 16 -3.93 -7.11 18.31
N ILE A 17 -3.90 -8.44 18.27
CA ILE A 17 -2.98 -9.21 17.42
C ILE A 17 -3.11 -8.81 15.94
N LYS A 18 -4.35 -8.75 15.42
CA LYS A 18 -4.58 -8.38 14.01
C LYS A 18 -4.03 -6.99 13.65
N CYS A 19 -4.10 -6.03 14.56
CA CYS A 19 -3.65 -4.65 14.32
C CYS A 19 -2.14 -4.52 14.08
N PHE A 20 -1.33 -5.46 14.57
CA PHE A 20 0.13 -5.45 14.35
C PHE A 20 0.55 -6.04 13.01
N PHE A 21 -0.34 -6.74 12.30
CA PHE A 21 -0.05 -7.22 10.94
C PHE A 21 -0.27 -6.09 9.93
N PRO A 22 0.77 -5.66 9.17
CA PRO A 22 0.58 -4.63 8.15
C PRO A 22 -0.27 -5.14 6.97
N VAL A 23 -0.22 -6.44 6.67
CA VAL A 23 -1.10 -7.11 5.68
C VAL A 23 -1.36 -8.55 6.12
N ILE A 24 -2.61 -8.99 6.10
CA ILE A 24 -3.00 -10.37 6.46
C ILE A 24 -3.12 -11.23 5.19
N ARG A 25 -2.14 -12.11 4.91
CA ARG A 25 -2.15 -13.06 3.77
C ARG A 25 -2.51 -14.47 4.25
N GLN A 26 -2.34 -15.50 3.40
CA GLN A 26 -2.77 -16.85 3.74
C GLN A 26 -2.07 -17.42 4.99
N ASN A 27 -0.77 -17.17 5.15
CA ASN A 27 -0.01 -17.69 6.30
C ASN A 27 -0.41 -16.98 7.59
N GLU A 28 -0.60 -15.67 7.54
CA GLU A 28 -1.09 -14.86 8.66
C GLU A 28 -2.52 -15.25 9.03
N LYS A 29 -3.39 -15.50 8.04
CA LYS A 29 -4.75 -16.02 8.28
C LYS A 29 -4.73 -17.36 9.01
N LYS A 30 -3.87 -18.29 8.58
CA LYS A 30 -3.73 -19.60 9.24
C LYS A 30 -3.28 -19.43 10.69
N TYR A 31 -2.28 -18.60 10.94
CA TYR A 31 -1.80 -18.31 12.28
C TYR A 31 -2.87 -17.64 13.16
N ILE A 32 -3.51 -16.58 12.66
CA ILE A 32 -4.58 -15.87 13.37
C ILE A 32 -5.74 -16.81 13.71
N ASN A 33 -6.12 -17.72 12.80
CA ASN A 33 -7.16 -18.71 13.09
C ASN A 33 -6.71 -19.70 14.15
N TYR A 34 -5.48 -20.22 14.05
CA TYR A 34 -4.92 -21.14 15.04
C TYR A 34 -4.97 -20.53 16.46
N ILE A 35 -4.41 -19.32 16.63
CA ILE A 35 -4.40 -18.66 17.94
C ILE A 35 -5.79 -18.23 18.39
N SER A 36 -6.67 -17.83 17.46
CA SER A 36 -8.06 -17.49 17.78
C SER A 36 -8.83 -18.69 18.32
N THR A 37 -8.58 -19.90 17.82
CA THR A 37 -9.18 -21.11 18.36
C THR A 37 -8.67 -21.37 19.78
N SER A 38 -7.35 -21.37 19.98
CA SER A 38 -6.76 -21.62 21.31
C SER A 38 -7.20 -20.62 22.38
N VAL A 39 -7.27 -19.33 22.03
CA VAL A 39 -7.76 -18.28 22.95
C VAL A 39 -9.25 -18.48 23.26
N ASN A 40 -10.05 -18.84 22.25
CA ASN A 40 -11.48 -19.06 22.45
C ASN A 40 -11.76 -20.29 23.32
N ASP A 41 -11.01 -21.38 23.14
CA ASP A 41 -11.11 -22.58 23.97
C ASP A 41 -10.76 -22.25 25.44
N TYR A 42 -9.68 -21.50 25.66
CA TYR A 42 -9.31 -21.06 27.02
C TYR A 42 -10.40 -20.18 27.67
N CYS A 43 -10.97 -19.23 26.93
CA CYS A 43 -12.06 -18.38 27.41
C CYS A 43 -13.35 -19.16 27.71
N ILE A 44 -13.57 -20.31 27.05
CA ILE A 44 -14.73 -21.18 27.32
C ILE A 44 -14.53 -21.86 28.69
N ASP A 45 -13.32 -22.35 28.94
CA ASP A 45 -12.97 -23.07 30.17
C ASP A 45 -12.80 -22.14 31.37
N ASN A 46 -12.46 -20.87 31.14
CA ASN A 46 -12.19 -19.86 32.18
C ASN A 46 -13.10 -18.63 32.00
N PRO A 47 -14.38 -18.72 32.40
CA PRO A 47 -15.39 -17.69 32.11
C PRO A 47 -15.15 -16.35 32.85
N ASP A 48 -14.39 -16.37 33.95
CA ASP A 48 -14.09 -15.19 34.76
C ASP A 48 -12.69 -14.60 34.46
N ALA A 49 -12.00 -15.12 33.43
CA ALA A 49 -10.68 -14.65 33.03
C ALA A 49 -10.69 -13.16 32.66
N ALA A 50 -9.59 -12.48 32.98
CA ALA A 50 -9.29 -11.12 32.58
C ALA A 50 -8.33 -11.09 31.37
N ILE A 51 -8.14 -9.90 30.80
CA ILE A 51 -7.20 -9.70 29.69
C ILE A 51 -5.75 -10.01 30.10
N GLU A 52 -5.43 -9.78 31.38
CA GLU A 52 -4.14 -10.07 31.99
C GLU A 52 -3.83 -11.58 31.99
N ASP A 53 -4.84 -12.43 32.22
CA ASP A 53 -4.69 -13.89 32.16
C ASP A 53 -4.34 -14.34 30.74
N LEU A 54 -4.96 -13.72 29.73
CA LEU A 54 -4.62 -13.97 28.33
C LEU A 54 -3.17 -13.57 28.01
N TYR A 55 -2.70 -12.43 28.54
CA TYR A 55 -1.31 -12.02 28.38
C TYR A 55 -0.33 -12.95 29.07
N ASN A 56 -0.67 -13.49 30.24
CA ASN A 56 0.19 -14.44 30.95
C ASN A 56 0.32 -15.79 30.25
N ILE A 57 -0.76 -16.26 29.60
CA ILE A 57 -0.81 -17.60 28.99
C ILE A 57 -0.35 -17.59 27.53
N PHE A 58 -0.80 -16.60 26.76
CA PHE A 58 -0.53 -16.51 25.32
C PHE A 58 0.57 -15.50 24.96
N GLY A 59 1.04 -14.74 25.95
CA GLY A 59 1.94 -13.61 25.77
C GLY A 59 1.18 -12.31 25.50
N SER A 60 1.88 -11.18 25.61
CA SER A 60 1.31 -9.93 25.08
C SER A 60 1.15 -10.03 23.57
N PRO A 61 0.15 -9.35 22.96
CA PRO A 61 -0.08 -9.39 21.51
C PRO A 61 1.17 -9.07 20.68
N GLN A 62 2.05 -8.20 21.20
CA GLN A 62 3.32 -7.86 20.58
C GLN A 62 4.33 -9.00 20.66
N GLU A 63 4.49 -9.64 21.82
CA GLU A 63 5.37 -10.80 21.99
C GLU A 63 4.91 -11.98 21.14
N THR A 64 3.62 -12.27 21.16
CA THR A 64 2.99 -13.32 20.34
C THR A 64 3.34 -13.15 18.85
N ILE A 65 3.30 -11.92 18.34
CA ILE A 65 3.62 -11.64 16.94
C ILE A 65 5.13 -11.66 16.69
N ASN A 66 5.93 -11.14 17.63
CA ASN A 66 7.38 -11.21 17.53
C ASN A 66 7.86 -12.66 17.45
N SER A 67 7.27 -13.56 18.24
CA SER A 67 7.51 -15.00 18.16
C SER A 67 7.12 -15.56 16.78
N TYR A 68 5.91 -15.26 16.30
CA TYR A 68 5.46 -15.68 14.97
C TYR A 68 6.40 -15.22 13.85
N MET A 69 6.80 -13.95 13.87
CA MET A 69 7.69 -13.35 12.88
C MET A 69 9.07 -14.03 12.95
N SER A 70 9.61 -14.22 14.17
CA SER A 70 10.94 -14.82 14.36
C SER A 70 11.01 -16.27 13.88
N GLU A 71 9.92 -17.03 14.06
CA GLU A 71 9.80 -18.41 13.56
C GLU A 71 9.56 -18.48 12.04
N ASN A 72 9.03 -17.41 11.45
CA ASN A 72 8.68 -17.35 10.04
C ASN A 72 9.33 -16.15 9.32
N PRO A 73 10.67 -16.06 9.29
CA PRO A 73 11.38 -14.91 8.72
C PRO A 73 11.02 -14.69 7.24
N ASP A 74 10.73 -15.77 6.50
CA ASP A 74 10.31 -15.73 5.09
C ASP A 74 8.94 -15.07 4.88
N ASN A 75 8.06 -15.08 5.89
CA ASN A 75 6.78 -14.36 5.86
C ASN A 75 6.98 -12.86 6.17
N ILE A 76 8.09 -12.49 6.82
CA ILE A 76 8.44 -11.07 7.05
C ILE A 76 9.02 -10.42 5.80
N VAL A 77 9.83 -11.18 5.06
CA VAL A 77 10.49 -10.75 3.81
C VAL A 77 9.53 -10.03 2.85
N PRO A 78 8.31 -10.50 2.55
CA PRO A 78 7.38 -9.80 1.66
C PRO A 78 6.79 -8.50 2.22
N TYR A 79 6.93 -8.17 3.52
CA TYR A 79 6.57 -6.84 4.02
C TYR A 79 7.56 -5.77 3.58
N PHE A 80 8.84 -6.15 3.43
CA PHE A 80 9.92 -5.21 3.09
C PHE A 80 10.54 -5.46 1.70
N LYS A 81 10.28 -6.60 1.05
CA LYS A 81 11.02 -7.06 -0.15
C LYS A 81 10.12 -7.22 -1.38
N LYS A 82 10.47 -6.41 -2.38
CA LYS A 82 10.28 -6.59 -3.84
C LYS A 82 8.86 -6.46 -4.38
N ILE A 83 8.28 -5.28 -4.22
CA ILE A 83 7.54 -4.71 -5.36
C ILE A 83 8.55 -4.60 -6.51
N ASN A 84 8.18 -4.94 -7.74
CA ASN A 84 9.01 -4.69 -8.93
C ASN A 84 9.12 -3.17 -9.21
N VAL A 85 9.32 -2.32 -8.19
CA VAL A 85 9.48 -0.87 -8.28
C VAL A 85 10.51 -0.51 -9.34
N LYS A 86 11.60 -1.29 -9.48
CA LYS A 86 12.57 -1.08 -10.56
C LYS A 86 11.92 -1.14 -11.95
N LYS A 87 11.01 -2.10 -12.20
CA LYS A 87 10.27 -2.19 -13.48
C LYS A 87 9.22 -1.09 -13.62
N TRP A 88 8.57 -0.70 -12.51
CA TRP A 88 7.53 0.33 -12.53
C TRP A 88 8.12 1.74 -12.75
N ILE A 89 9.25 2.04 -12.09
CA ILE A 89 10.02 3.28 -12.26
C ILE A 89 10.53 3.41 -13.70
N ILE A 90 11.09 2.33 -14.28
CA ILE A 90 11.55 2.35 -15.67
C ILE A 90 10.38 2.66 -16.62
N ARG A 91 9.20 2.06 -16.41
CA ARG A 91 8.01 2.35 -17.24
C ARG A 91 7.58 3.81 -17.14
N ILE A 92 7.57 4.39 -15.94
CA ILE A 92 7.22 5.80 -15.75
C ILE A 92 8.23 6.70 -16.45
N LEU A 93 9.52 6.42 -16.30
CA LEU A 93 10.57 7.20 -16.95
C LEU A 93 10.46 7.15 -18.48
N THR A 94 10.19 5.96 -19.06
CA THR A 94 9.94 5.82 -20.50
C THR A 94 8.72 6.64 -20.94
N PHE A 95 7.63 6.61 -20.17
CA PHE A 95 6.43 7.37 -20.50
C PHE A 95 6.69 8.89 -20.48
N LEU A 96 7.42 9.39 -19.48
CA LEU A 96 7.79 10.80 -19.38
C LEU A 96 8.67 11.25 -20.55
N LEU A 97 9.62 10.43 -20.99
CA LEU A 97 10.44 10.72 -22.16
C LEU A 97 9.61 10.83 -23.44
N ILE A 98 8.66 9.91 -23.65
CA ILE A 98 7.77 9.94 -24.82
C ILE A 98 6.88 11.19 -24.78
N ALA A 99 6.30 11.50 -23.62
CA ALA A 99 5.49 12.70 -23.45
C ALA A 99 6.30 13.97 -23.74
N PHE A 100 7.55 14.04 -23.29
CA PHE A 100 8.45 15.15 -23.56
C PHE A 100 8.71 15.33 -25.07
N LEU A 101 8.90 14.24 -25.81
CA LEU A 101 9.09 14.28 -27.27
C LEU A 101 7.84 14.77 -28.01
N ILE A 102 6.64 14.41 -27.54
CA ILE A 102 5.38 14.90 -28.13
C ILE A 102 5.23 16.41 -27.89
N VAL A 103 5.54 16.88 -26.67
CA VAL A 103 5.45 18.31 -26.35
C VAL A 103 6.47 19.13 -27.14
N SER A 104 7.70 18.64 -27.27
CA SER A 104 8.73 19.35 -28.03
C SER A 104 8.40 19.41 -29.52
N SER A 105 7.92 18.32 -30.11
CA SER A 105 7.49 18.30 -31.52
C SER A 105 6.30 19.23 -31.79
N ALA A 106 5.28 19.23 -30.91
CA ALA A 106 4.16 20.16 -31.00
C ALA A 106 4.61 21.63 -30.87
N SER A 107 5.56 21.91 -29.97
CA SER A 107 6.11 23.26 -29.78
C SER A 107 6.85 23.74 -31.04
N ILE A 108 7.70 22.90 -31.64
CA ILE A 108 8.42 23.23 -32.88
C ILE A 108 7.44 23.53 -34.01
N TRP A 109 6.40 22.71 -34.16
CA TRP A 109 5.36 22.93 -35.16
C TRP A 109 4.62 24.26 -34.94
N TYR A 110 4.28 24.57 -33.70
CA TYR A 110 3.64 25.84 -33.34
C TYR A 110 4.51 27.06 -33.68
N TYR A 111 5.79 27.03 -33.30
CA TYR A 111 6.73 28.13 -33.62
C TYR A 111 6.92 28.30 -35.13
N HIS A 112 7.06 27.20 -35.87
CA HIS A 112 7.20 27.26 -37.33
C HIS A 112 5.94 27.84 -37.99
N ARG A 113 4.75 27.41 -37.54
CA ARG A 113 3.48 27.94 -38.04
C ARG A 113 3.32 29.43 -37.75
N ALA A 114 3.69 29.87 -36.55
CA ALA A 114 3.67 31.29 -36.17
C ALA A 114 4.63 32.13 -37.03
N SER A 115 5.84 31.60 -37.30
CA SER A 115 6.83 32.28 -38.15
C SER A 115 6.32 32.50 -39.58
N GLN A 116 5.63 31.51 -40.17
CA GLN A 116 5.06 31.65 -41.52
C GLN A 116 3.94 32.70 -41.58
N ILE A 117 3.10 32.78 -40.55
CA ILE A 117 2.02 33.77 -40.49
C ILE A 117 2.60 35.18 -40.41
N PHE A 118 3.62 35.37 -39.57
CA PHE A 118 4.29 36.67 -39.43
C PHE A 118 4.96 37.13 -40.73
N GLU A 119 5.62 36.21 -41.45
CA GLU A 119 6.24 36.52 -42.75
C GLU A 119 5.20 36.87 -43.82
N TYR A 120 4.05 36.18 -43.83
CA TYR A 120 2.93 36.49 -44.71
C TYR A 120 2.34 37.89 -44.46
N GLU A 121 2.09 38.24 -43.19
CA GLU A 121 1.57 39.57 -42.82
C GLU A 121 2.54 40.68 -43.23
N LYS A 122 3.84 40.48 -43.00
CA LYS A 122 4.89 41.43 -43.40
C LYS A 122 4.87 41.67 -44.92
N ASN A 123 4.83 40.60 -45.71
CA ASN A 123 4.81 40.68 -47.17
C ASN A 123 3.54 41.37 -47.69
N LEU A 124 2.38 41.15 -47.04
CA LEU A 124 1.12 41.79 -47.39
C LEU A 124 1.16 43.31 -47.14
N ILE A 125 1.71 43.73 -45.99
CA ILE A 125 1.88 45.16 -45.66
C ILE A 125 2.83 45.83 -46.66
N GLU A 126 3.92 45.17 -47.04
CA GLU A 126 4.87 45.69 -48.02
C GLU A 126 4.22 45.88 -49.42
N GLN A 127 3.38 44.94 -49.86
CA GLN A 127 2.63 45.08 -51.11
C GLN A 127 1.60 46.22 -51.07
N LEU A 128 0.94 46.44 -49.93
CA LEU A 128 -0.01 47.56 -49.76
C LEU A 128 0.69 48.92 -49.77
N ASN A 129 1.89 49.02 -49.18
CA ASN A 129 2.64 50.27 -49.15
C ASN A 129 3.33 50.62 -50.48
N ASN A 130 3.57 49.64 -51.35
CA ASN A 130 4.18 49.81 -52.66
C ASN A 130 3.17 50.01 -53.82
N LYS A 131 1.88 50.18 -53.52
CA LYS A 131 0.79 50.40 -54.49
C LYS A 131 0.18 51.79 -54.32
#